data_AF-A0A0T6BSG9-F1
#
_entry.id   AF-A0A0T6BSG9-F1
#
_cell.length_a   1.000
_cell.length_b   1.000
_cell.length_c   1.000
_cell.angle_alpha   90.00
_cell.angle_beta   90.00
_cell.angle_gamma   90.00
#
_symmetry.space_group_name_H-M   'P 1'
#
loop_
_entity.id
_entity.type
_entity.pdbx_description
1 polymer ?
#
loop_
_entity_poly.entity_id
_entity_poly.type
_entity_poly.pdbx_seq_one_letter_code
_entity_poly.pdbx_strand_id
1 'polypeptide(L)'
;MSKPFFDCCIHRQQDLKIENLKEKNQDLEETIKKLNQKKIQKNSASENKALFEALFNYSDVDKRFEDVKKLTTEKGLDYAFPSCTNEKHTVSIQSELLSLESYSRKVDESRELFLNVVELAATANSVTTN
;
A
#
# COMPACT_ATOMS: atom_id res chain seq x y z
N MET A 1 42.48 37.32 -29.69
CA MET A 1 41.35 36.57 -30.30
C MET A 1 41.39 35.13 -29.77
N SER A 2 40.49 34.73 -28.86
CA SER A 2 40.43 33.33 -28.33
C SER A 2 39.01 32.84 -28.01
N LYS A 3 38.00 33.37 -28.70
CA LYS A 3 36.58 33.08 -28.42
C LYS A 3 36.05 31.70 -28.86
N PRO A 4 36.54 31.03 -29.93
CA PRO A 4 35.84 29.82 -30.43
C PRO A 4 36.07 28.56 -29.61
N PHE A 5 37.15 28.50 -28.81
CA PHE A 5 37.49 27.30 -28.04
C PHE A 5 36.67 27.17 -26.75
N PHE A 6 36.29 28.29 -26.13
CA PHE A 6 35.51 28.31 -24.88
C PHE A 6 34.05 27.90 -25.10
N ASP A 7 33.42 28.32 -26.21
CA ASP A 7 32.03 27.99 -26.54
C ASP A 7 31.81 26.49 -26.78
N CYS A 8 32.79 25.81 -27.39
CA CYS A 8 32.74 24.36 -27.64
C CYS A 8 32.77 23.56 -26.33
N CYS A 9 33.57 23.99 -25.35
CA CYS A 9 33.64 23.34 -24.03
C CYS A 9 32.33 23.49 -23.25
N ILE A 10 31.66 24.64 -23.35
CA ILE A 10 30.38 24.89 -22.67
C ILE A 10 29.26 24.07 -23.31
N HIS A 11 29.19 23.99 -24.64
CA HIS A 11 28.23 23.12 -25.34
C HIS A 11 28.42 21.66 -24.94
N ARG A 12 29.67 21.16 -24.94
CA ARG A 12 29.96 19.79 -24.55
C ARG A 12 29.54 19.47 -23.11
N GLN A 13 29.66 20.43 -22.18
CA GLN A 13 29.16 20.26 -20.81
C GLN A 13 27.63 20.26 -20.71
N GLN A 14 26.95 21.01 -21.58
CA GLN A 14 25.49 21.01 -21.65
C GLN A 14 24.97 19.69 -22.23
N ASP A 15 25.62 19.16 -23.27
CA ASP A 15 25.27 17.88 -23.88
C ASP A 15 25.39 16.72 -22.88
N LEU A 16 26.49 16.66 -22.11
CA LEU A 16 26.68 15.67 -21.05
C LEU A 16 25.60 15.76 -19.95
N LYS A 17 25.14 16.97 -19.61
CA LYS A 17 24.04 17.14 -18.64
C LYS A 17 22.72 16.65 -19.20
N ILE A 18 22.44 16.91 -20.48
CA ILE A 18 21.22 16.44 -21.15
C ILE A 18 21.21 14.92 -21.24
N GLU A 19 22.34 14.30 -21.55
CA GLU A 19 22.49 12.85 -21.62
C GLU A 19 22.25 12.19 -20.25
N ASN A 20 22.85 12.74 -19.19
CA ASN A 20 22.64 12.26 -17.81
C ASN A 20 21.17 12.42 -17.35
N LEU A 21 20.51 13.51 -17.75
CA LEU A 21 19.08 13.71 -17.46
C LEU A 21 18.20 12.73 -18.23
N LYS A 22 18.57 12.36 -19.46
CA LYS A 22 17.85 11.33 -20.24
C LYS A 22 17.97 9.96 -19.60
N GLU A 23 19.16 9.56 -19.16
CA GLU A 23 19.37 8.30 -18.42
C GLU A 23 18.51 8.27 -17.15
N LYS A 24 18.55 9.34 -16.34
CA LYS A 24 17.74 9.42 -15.11
C LYS A 24 16.24 9.36 -15.38
N ASN A 25 15.78 10.00 -16.45
CA ASN A 25 14.37 9.92 -16.83
C ASN A 25 13.99 8.51 -17.29
N GLN A 26 14.86 7.80 -18.01
CA GLN A 26 14.64 6.41 -18.38
C GLN A 26 14.59 5.49 -17.14
N ASP A 27 15.50 5.67 -16.18
CA ASP A 27 15.49 4.92 -14.92
C ASP A 27 14.22 5.18 -14.10
N LEU A 28 13.76 6.44 -14.07
CA LEU A 28 12.50 6.82 -13.42
C LEU A 28 11.29 6.22 -14.15
N GLU A 29 11.26 6.25 -15.48
CA GLU A 29 10.21 5.62 -16.29
C GLU A 29 10.17 4.10 -16.10
N GLU A 30 11.32 3.43 -16.05
CA GLU A 30 11.39 2.01 -15.72
C GLU A 30 10.91 1.73 -14.31
N THR A 31 11.27 2.57 -13.35
CA THR A 31 10.82 2.44 -11.96
C THR A 31 9.30 2.62 -11.86
N ILE A 32 8.75 3.61 -12.55
CA ILE A 32 7.30 3.83 -12.65
C ILE A 32 6.61 2.64 -13.33
N LYS A 33 7.18 2.10 -14.42
CA LYS A 33 6.65 0.89 -15.08
C LYS A 33 6.69 -0.33 -14.18
N LYS A 34 7.77 -0.57 -13.43
CA LYS A 34 7.90 -1.67 -12.47
C LYS A 34 6.90 -1.53 -11.31
N LEU A 35 6.72 -0.31 -10.79
CA LEU A 35 5.72 0.01 -9.76
C LEU A 35 4.29 -0.17 -10.29
N ASN A 36 4.01 0.27 -11.52
CA ASN A 36 2.70 0.13 -12.16
C ASN A 36 2.41 -1.31 -12.58
N GLN A 37 3.39 -2.10 -13.00
CA GLN A 37 3.25 -3.54 -13.29
C GLN A 37 2.99 -4.36 -12.02
N LYS A 38 3.62 -4.00 -10.88
CA LYS A 38 3.20 -4.50 -9.56
C LYS A 38 1.74 -4.16 -9.22
N LYS A 39 1.17 -3.14 -9.88
CA LYS A 39 -0.17 -2.58 -9.63
C LYS A 39 -1.24 -3.08 -10.61
N ILE A 40 -0.89 -3.85 -11.64
CA ILE A 40 -1.89 -4.55 -12.47
C ILE A 40 -2.37 -5.76 -11.68
N GLN A 41 -3.14 -5.49 -10.62
CA GLN A 41 -3.79 -6.51 -9.83
C GLN A 41 -4.94 -7.09 -10.65
N LYS A 42 -4.69 -8.22 -11.31
CA LYS A 42 -5.76 -9.10 -11.80
C LYS A 42 -6.65 -9.64 -10.66
N ASN A 43 -6.35 -9.31 -9.40
CA ASN A 43 -6.86 -9.92 -8.18
C ASN A 43 -7.27 -8.92 -7.06
N SER A 44 -7.51 -7.63 -7.37
CA SER A 44 -7.87 -6.58 -6.41
C SER A 44 -8.99 -6.96 -5.42
N ALA A 45 -10.04 -7.64 -5.90
CA ALA A 45 -11.11 -8.13 -5.05
C ALA A 45 -10.64 -9.17 -4.01
N SER A 46 -9.73 -10.07 -4.41
CA SER A 46 -9.16 -11.08 -3.49
C SER A 46 -8.21 -10.45 -2.47
N GLU A 47 -7.48 -9.41 -2.86
CA GLU A 47 -6.61 -8.67 -1.94
C GLU A 47 -7.42 -7.85 -0.93
N ASN A 48 -8.50 -7.19 -1.38
CA ASN A 48 -9.45 -6.53 -0.48
C ASN A 48 -10.07 -7.53 0.51
N LYS A 49 -10.49 -8.70 0.02
CA LYS A 49 -11.01 -9.77 0.88
C LYS A 49 -9.97 -10.21 1.94
N ALA A 50 -8.75 -10.51 1.51
CA ALA A 50 -7.69 -10.96 2.41
C ALA A 50 -7.37 -9.90 3.49
N LEU A 51 -7.38 -8.61 3.13
CA LEU A 51 -7.18 -7.52 4.08
C LEU A 51 -8.28 -7.49 5.16
N PHE A 52 -9.55 -7.58 4.76
CA PHE A 52 -10.67 -7.58 5.71
C PHE A 52 -10.69 -8.84 6.59
N GLU A 53 -10.35 -10.01 6.05
CA GLU A 53 -10.17 -11.22 6.82
C GLU A 53 -9.07 -11.07 7.86
N ALA A 54 -7.89 -10.57 7.50
CA ALA A 54 -6.81 -10.35 8.46
C ALA A 54 -7.15 -9.28 9.51
N LEU A 55 -7.92 -8.25 9.15
CA LEU A 55 -8.26 -7.15 10.04
C LEU A 55 -9.37 -7.51 11.04
N PHE A 56 -10.34 -8.33 10.64
CA PHE A 56 -11.55 -8.60 11.43
C PHE A 56 -11.70 -10.06 11.87
N ASN A 57 -10.89 -10.99 11.36
CA ASN A 57 -10.91 -12.38 11.78
C ASN A 57 -9.61 -12.77 12.48
N TYR A 58 -9.59 -12.66 13.81
CA TYR A 58 -8.41 -12.92 14.62
C TYR A 58 -8.80 -13.40 16.02
N SER A 59 -7.99 -14.32 16.57
CA SER A 59 -8.11 -14.78 17.95
C SER A 59 -7.17 -14.07 18.92
N ASP A 60 -6.22 -13.29 18.39
CA ASP A 60 -5.16 -12.62 19.16
C ASP A 60 -4.86 -11.26 18.52
N VAL A 61 -5.12 -10.19 19.29
CA VAL A 61 -4.94 -8.79 18.85
C VAL A 61 -3.49 -8.50 18.49
N ASP A 62 -2.53 -9.10 19.20
CA ASP A 62 -1.11 -8.84 18.97
C ASP A 62 -0.64 -9.50 17.66
N LYS A 63 -1.26 -10.61 17.24
CA LYS A 63 -0.97 -11.26 15.94
C LYS A 63 -1.64 -10.57 14.76
N ARG A 64 -2.82 -9.97 14.98
CA ARG A 64 -3.56 -9.23 13.96
C ARG A 64 -2.70 -8.17 13.28
N PHE A 65 -1.91 -7.42 14.05
CA PHE A 65 -1.04 -6.37 13.51
C PHE A 65 -0.07 -6.90 12.45
N GLU A 66 0.61 -8.01 12.77
CA GLU A 66 1.59 -8.62 11.86
C GLU A 66 0.94 -9.20 10.60
N ASP A 67 -0.29 -9.69 10.69
CA ASP A 67 -1.02 -10.21 9.53
C ASP A 67 -1.53 -9.08 8.62
N VAL A 68 -2.07 -8.01 9.18
CA VAL A 68 -2.50 -6.83 8.41
C VAL A 68 -1.31 -6.15 7.74
N LYS A 69 -0.16 -6.04 8.42
CA LYS A 69 1.08 -5.45 7.89
C LYS A 69 1.56 -6.10 6.60
N LYS A 70 1.32 -7.39 6.39
CA LYS A 70 1.68 -8.12 5.16
C LYS A 70 0.80 -7.75 3.97
N LEU A 71 -0.40 -7.22 4.21
CA LEU A 71 -1.46 -7.04 3.22
C LEU A 71 -1.75 -5.56 2.90
N THR A 72 -1.08 -4.63 3.57
CA THR A 72 -1.32 -3.20 3.40
C THR A 72 -0.03 -2.40 3.25
N THR A 73 -0.17 -1.13 2.87
CA THR A 73 0.95 -0.17 2.85
C THR A 73 1.19 0.40 4.24
N GLU A 74 2.34 1.01 4.50
CA GLU A 74 2.61 1.70 5.78
C GLU A 74 1.49 2.69 6.15
N LYS A 75 1.07 3.51 5.18
CA LYS A 75 -0.05 4.44 5.39
C LYS A 75 -1.37 3.74 5.69
N GLY A 76 -1.62 2.60 5.04
CA GLY A 76 -2.82 1.79 5.32
C GLY A 76 -2.77 1.14 6.70
N LEU A 77 -1.58 0.78 7.17
CA LEU A 77 -1.36 0.26 8.52
C LEU A 77 -1.62 1.35 9.57
N ASP A 78 -1.14 2.57 9.35
CA ASP A 78 -1.39 3.72 10.23
C ASP A 78 -2.89 4.02 10.37
N TYR A 79 -3.66 3.90 9.28
CA TYR A 79 -5.12 4.06 9.33
C TYR A 79 -5.82 2.91 10.07
N ALA A 80 -5.32 1.68 9.93
CA ALA A 80 -5.90 0.52 10.60
C ALA A 80 -5.58 0.50 12.11
N PHE A 81 -4.43 1.03 12.52
CA PHE A 81 -3.93 1.03 13.90
C PHE A 81 -3.50 2.43 14.37
N PRO A 82 -4.43 3.40 14.48
CA PRO A 82 -4.09 4.79 14.74
C PRO A 82 -3.46 5.05 16.12
N SER A 83 -3.60 4.12 17.07
CA SER A 83 -2.97 4.22 18.38
C SER A 83 -1.46 3.95 18.36
N CYS A 84 -0.95 3.22 17.35
CA CYS A 84 0.44 2.79 17.20
C CYS A 84 1.07 2.20 18.49
N THR A 85 0.25 1.63 19.39
CA THR A 85 0.71 1.12 20.68
C THR A 85 1.31 -0.28 20.50
N ASN A 86 2.59 -0.42 20.83
CA ASN A 86 3.28 -1.72 20.88
C ASN A 86 3.16 -2.41 22.24
N GLU A 87 2.31 -1.88 23.13
CA GLU A 87 2.02 -2.49 24.42
C GLU A 87 1.17 -3.74 24.22
N LYS A 88 1.55 -4.84 24.87
CA LYS A 88 0.75 -6.05 24.84
C LYS A 88 -0.60 -5.79 25.47
N HIS A 89 -1.65 -6.18 24.77
CA HIS A 89 -3.00 -6.03 25.26
C HIS A 89 -3.20 -6.96 26.47
N THR A 90 -3.63 -6.40 27.60
CA THR A 90 -3.98 -7.18 28.80
C THR A 90 -5.37 -7.82 28.68
N VAL A 91 -6.19 -7.33 27.75
CA VAL A 91 -7.54 -7.80 27.43
C VAL A 91 -7.47 -8.79 26.28
N SER A 92 -8.09 -9.96 26.43
CA SER A 92 -8.24 -10.91 25.33
C SER A 92 -9.42 -10.49 24.47
N ILE A 93 -9.15 -10.08 23.22
CA ILE A 93 -10.16 -9.77 22.22
C ILE A 93 -9.99 -10.70 21.05
N GLN A 94 -11.08 -11.36 20.68
CA GLN A 94 -11.19 -12.12 19.44
C GLN A 94 -12.34 -11.55 18.61
N SER A 95 -12.20 -11.65 17.30
CA SER A 95 -13.20 -11.20 16.34
C SER A 95 -13.33 -12.26 15.27
N GLU A 96 -14.56 -12.55 14.88
CA GLU A 96 -14.91 -13.45 13.79
C GLU A 96 -15.65 -12.65 12.72
N LEU A 97 -15.18 -12.77 11.47
CA LEU A 97 -15.83 -12.17 10.33
C LEU A 97 -16.99 -13.07 9.88
N LEU A 98 -18.23 -12.64 10.14
CA LEU A 98 -19.43 -13.41 9.80
C LEU A 98 -19.82 -13.25 8.33
N SER A 99 -19.76 -12.02 7.80
CA SER A 99 -20.04 -11.74 6.41
C SER A 99 -19.22 -10.56 5.87
N LEU A 100 -18.90 -10.62 4.58
CA LEU A 100 -18.21 -9.58 3.84
C LEU A 100 -18.83 -9.45 2.45
N GLU A 101 -19.56 -8.36 2.24
CA GLU A 101 -20.08 -7.99 0.93
C GLU A 101 -19.27 -6.82 0.38
N SER A 102 -18.68 -7.00 -0.80
CA SER A 102 -17.81 -6.00 -1.43
C SER A 102 -18.41 -5.52 -2.75
N TYR A 103 -18.58 -4.22 -2.89
CA TYR A 103 -18.95 -3.55 -4.13
C TYR A 103 -17.74 -2.77 -4.63
N SER A 104 -17.43 -2.88 -5.92
CA SER A 104 -16.26 -2.18 -6.49
C SER A 104 -16.63 -1.24 -7.62
N ARG A 105 -15.82 -0.20 -7.76
CA ARG A 105 -15.87 0.74 -8.88
C ARG A 105 -14.45 1.01 -9.36
N LYS A 106 -14.19 0.66 -10.63
CA LYS A 106 -12.95 1.06 -11.30
C LYS A 106 -12.94 2.57 -11.52
N VAL A 107 -11.85 3.21 -11.12
CA VAL A 107 -11.61 4.65 -11.33
C VAL A 107 -10.76 4.86 -12.57
N ASP A 108 -9.74 4.01 -12.76
CA ASP A 108 -8.90 3.93 -13.95
C ASP A 108 -8.28 2.54 -14.07
N GLU A 109 -7.35 2.34 -15.02
CA GLU A 109 -6.67 1.06 -15.26
C GLU A 109 -5.87 0.53 -14.07
N SER A 110 -5.50 1.40 -13.12
CA SER A 110 -4.61 1.11 -11.99
C SER A 110 -5.26 1.25 -10.62
N ARG A 111 -6.50 1.74 -10.56
CA ARG A 111 -7.21 2.05 -9.32
C ARG A 111 -8.63 1.56 -9.33
N GLU A 112 -8.98 0.86 -8.26
CA GLU A 112 -10.33 0.39 -7.97
C GLU A 112 -10.68 0.78 -6.54
N LEU A 113 -11.90 1.30 -6.37
CA LEU A 113 -12.47 1.63 -5.07
C LEU A 113 -13.40 0.51 -4.63
N PHE A 114 -13.38 0.22 -3.33
CA PHE A 114 -14.24 -0.78 -2.71
C PHE A 114 -15.11 -0.12 -1.64
N LEU A 115 -16.39 -0.48 -1.65
CA LEU A 115 -17.32 -0.30 -0.55
C LEU A 115 -17.56 -1.69 0.06
N ASN A 116 -17.23 -1.86 1.33
CA ASN A 116 -17.37 -3.12 2.03
C ASN A 116 -18.43 -3.00 3.12
N VAL A 117 -19.40 -3.91 3.11
CA VAL A 117 -20.36 -4.13 4.19
C VAL A 117 -19.88 -5.35 4.97
N VAL A 118 -19.68 -5.19 6.27
CA VAL A 118 -19.01 -6.16 7.13
C VAL A 118 -19.90 -6.47 8.32
N GLU A 119 -20.09 -7.76 8.59
CA GLU A 119 -20.71 -8.26 9.81
C GLU A 119 -19.68 -9.04 10.60
N LEU A 120 -19.60 -8.76 11.90
CA LEU A 120 -18.58 -9.34 12.77
C LEU A 120 -19.15 -9.67 14.14
N ALA A 121 -18.63 -10.74 14.74
CA ALA A 121 -18.85 -11.07 16.14
C ALA A 121 -17.55 -10.81 16.91
N ALA A 122 -17.61 -9.98 17.95
CA ALA A 122 -16.46 -9.70 18.79
C ALA A 122 -16.68 -10.24 20.20
N THR A 123 -15.66 -10.86 20.77
CA THR A 123 -15.64 -11.29 22.17
C THR A 123 -14.46 -10.64 22.87
N ALA A 124 -14.73 -9.95 23.97
CA ALA A 124 -13.71 -9.35 24.83
C ALA A 124 -13.82 -9.96 26.24
N ASN A 125 -12.72 -10.48 26.79
CA ASN A 125 -12.68 -11.09 28.13
C ASN A 125 -13.82 -12.11 28.36
N SER A 126 -14.11 -12.95 27.37
CA SER A 126 -15.20 -13.95 27.40
C SER A 126 -16.63 -13.38 27.45
N VAL A 127 -16.82 -12.09 27.18
CA VAL A 127 -18.14 -11.47 26.94
C VAL A 127 -18.28 -11.20 25.44
N THR A 128 -19.31 -11.78 24.82
CA THR A 128 -19.60 -11.63 23.38
C THR A 128 -20.65 -10.55 23.15
N THR A 129 -20.41 -9.65 22.19
CA THR A 129 -21.38 -8.65 21.73
C THR A 129 -21.71 -8.91 20.27
N ASN A 130 -23.00 -9.09 19.97
CA ASN A 130 -23.57 -9.27 18.64
C ASN A 130 -24.47 -8.08 18.29
#